data_AF-A0A1Y2DMN4-F1
#
_entry.id   AF-A0A1Y2DMN4-F1
#
_cell.length_a   1.000
_cell.length_b   1.000
_cell.length_c   1.000
_cell.angle_alpha   90.00
_cell.angle_beta   90.00
_cell.angle_gamma   90.00
#
_symmetry.space_group_name_H-M   'P 1'
#
loop_
_entity.id
_entity.type
_entity.pdbx_description
1 polymer ?
#
loop_
_entity_poly.entity_id
_entity_poly.type
_entity_poly.pdbx_seq_one_letter_code
_entity_poly.pdbx_strand_id
1 'polypeptide(L)' 'MADQMQELLDIPKDFVKDGTQFMNRCTKPDQKEFIKICQAVGVGFLIMGAVGYVVKLIHIPVNNILVGGA' A
#
# COMPACT_ATOMS: atom_id res chain seq x y z
N MET A 1 0.76 30.77 29.91
CA MET A 1 0.07 29.45 29.92
C MET A 1 -0.90 29.31 28.75
N ALA A 2 -1.63 30.37 28.35
CA ALA A 2 -2.48 30.35 27.14
C ALA A 2 -1.69 30.52 25.83
N ASP A 3 -0.68 31.40 25.80
CA ASP A 3 0.15 31.66 24.60
C ASP A 3 0.91 30.41 24.12
N GLN A 4 1.47 29.63 25.05
CA GLN A 4 2.20 28.40 24.72
C GLN A 4 1.28 27.27 24.19
N MET A 5 -0.01 27.30 24.57
CA MET A 5 -1.02 26.37 24.04
C MET A 5 -1.49 26.81 22.64
N GLN A 6 -1.60 28.11 22.38
CA GLN A 6 -1.91 28.63 21.03
C GLN A 6 -0.77 28.37 20.04
N GLU A 7 0.47 28.60 20.44
CA GLU A 7 1.65 28.35 19.60
C GLU A 7 1.79 26.87 19.23
N LEU A 8 1.49 25.96 20.16
CA LEU A 8 1.46 24.52 19.89
C LEU A 8 0.30 24.10 18.97
N LEU A 9 -0.81 24.84 18.97
CA LEU A 9 -1.97 24.60 18.09
C LEU A 9 -1.83 25.21 16.69
N ASP A 10 -0.91 26.16 16.50
CA ASP A 10 -0.65 26.75 15.19
C ASP A 10 0.36 25.91 14.36
N ILE A 11 1.28 25.19 15.02
CA ILE A 11 2.18 24.21 14.38
C ILE A 11 1.43 23.20 13.48
N PRO A 12 0.37 22.49 13.94
CA PRO A 12 -0.36 21.55 13.08
C PRO A 12 -1.13 22.25 11.95
N LYS A 13 -1.59 23.49 12.14
CA LYS A 13 -2.27 24.24 11.07
C LYS A 13 -1.29 24.62 9.97
N ASP A 14 -0.11 25.11 10.33
CA ASP A 14 0.94 25.46 9.38
C ASP A 14 1.44 24.20 8.65
N PHE A 15 1.58 23.07 9.35
CA PHE A 15 1.94 21.79 8.72
C PHE A 15 0.91 21.31 7.69
N VAL A 16 -0.39 21.42 7.98
CA VAL A 16 -1.45 21.05 7.03
C VAL A 16 -1.45 22.00 5.83
N LYS A 17 -1.23 23.30 6.05
CA LYS A 17 -1.16 24.32 5.00
C LYS A 17 0.03 24.06 4.08
N ASP A 18 1.20 23.81 4.63
CA ASP A 18 2.42 23.50 3.88
C ASP A 18 2.31 22.14 3.16
N GLY A 19 1.72 21.13 3.80
CA GLY A 19 1.44 19.83 3.19
C GLY A 19 0.48 19.94 2.01
N THR A 20 -0.55 20.79 2.11
CA THR A 20 -1.49 21.04 1.00
C THR A 20 -0.80 21.78 -0.15
N GLN A 21 0.04 22.77 0.15
CA GLN A 21 0.81 23.49 -0.87
C GLN A 21 1.80 22.56 -1.58
N PHE A 22 2.45 21.66 -0.84
CA PHE A 22 3.32 20.62 -1.39
C PHE A 22 2.55 19.69 -2.33
N MET A 23 1.42 19.13 -1.90
CA MET A 23 0.58 18.24 -2.72
C MET A 23 0.04 18.91 -3.99
N ASN A 24 -0.14 20.23 -3.98
CA ASN A 24 -0.52 21.00 -5.15
C ASN A 24 0.64 21.28 -6.11
N ARG A 25 1.88 21.29 -5.62
CA ARG A 25 3.09 21.40 -6.45
C ARG A 25 3.53 20.07 -7.07
N CYS A 26 3.09 18.94 -6.53
CA CYS A 26 3.38 17.63 -7.11
C CYS A 26 2.70 17.46 -8.49
N THR A 27 3.44 16.90 -9.45
CA THR A 27 2.87 16.46 -10.73
C THR A 27 1.93 15.29 -10.47
N LYS A 28 0.63 15.49 -10.71
CA LYS A 28 -0.38 14.44 -10.60
C LYS A 28 -0.33 13.56 -11.85
N PRO A 29 -0.43 12.23 -11.72
CA PRO A 29 -0.38 11.33 -12.86
C PRO A 29 -1.56 11.59 -13.80
N ASP A 30 -1.30 11.53 -15.10
CA ASP A 30 -2.35 11.59 -16.11
C ASP A 30 -3.14 10.26 -16.15
N GLN A 31 -4.36 10.28 -16.69
CA GLN A 31 -5.19 9.07 -16.81
C GLN A 31 -4.45 7.92 -17.53
N LYS A 32 -3.65 8.24 -18.56
CA LYS A 32 -2.88 7.23 -19.30
C LYS A 32 -1.77 6.61 -18.46
N GLU A 33 -1.09 7.41 -17.65
CA GLU A 33 -0.03 6.93 -16.76
C GLU A 33 -0.60 6.07 -15.64
N PHE A 34 -1.72 6.51 -15.05
CA PHE A 34 -2.43 5.76 -14.03
C PHE A 34 -2.85 4.37 -14.53
N ILE A 35 -3.46 4.29 -15.71
CA ILE A 35 -3.90 3.01 -16.30
C ILE A 35 -2.71 2.07 -16.55
N LYS A 36 -1.58 2.58 -17.07
CA LYS A 36 -0.37 1.77 -17.28
C LYS A 36 0.17 1.20 -15.97
N ILE A 37 0.23 2.02 -14.92
CA ILE A 37 0.69 1.60 -13.59
C ILE A 37 -0.28 0.55 -13.03
N CYS A 38 -1.58 0.80 -13.08
CA CYS A 38 -2.60 -0.15 -12.62
C CYS A 38 -2.53 -1.49 -13.36
N GLN A 39 -2.29 -1.48 -14.67
CA GLN A 39 -2.11 -2.71 -15.46
C GLN A 39 -0.86 -3.46 -15.02
N ALA A 40 0.28 -2.79 -14.87
CA ALA A 40 1.53 -3.42 -14.43
C ALA A 40 1.39 -4.03 -13.02
N VAL A 41 0.81 -3.29 -12.08
CA VAL A 41 0.56 -3.76 -10.71
C VAL A 41 -0.46 -4.90 -10.70
N GLY A 42 -1.53 -4.81 -11.49
CA GLY A 42 -2.55 -5.85 -11.60
C GLY A 42 -2.00 -7.17 -12.11
N VAL A 43 -1.15 -7.13 -13.15
CA VAL A 43 -0.48 -8.33 -13.67
C VAL A 43 0.47 -8.92 -12.62
N GLY A 44 1.26 -8.09 -11.93
CA GLY A 44 2.14 -8.54 -10.85
C GLY A 44 1.38 -9.20 -9.70
N PHE A 45 0.26 -8.61 -9.28
CA PHE A 45 -0.60 -9.16 -8.23
C PHE A 45 -1.20 -10.52 -8.64
N LEU A 46 -1.66 -10.65 -9.88
CA LEU A 46 -2.20 -11.91 -10.39
C LEU A 46 -1.15 -13.02 -10.41
N ILE A 47 0.08 -12.72 -10.87
CA ILE A 47 1.17 -13.70 -10.91
C ILE A 47 1.53 -14.15 -9.49
N MET A 48 1.76 -13.21 -8.57
CA MET A 48 2.12 -13.53 -7.18
C MET A 48 1.00 -14.31 -6.46
N GLY A 49 -0.25 -13.92 -6.70
CA GLY A 49 -1.42 -14.63 -6.17
C GLY A 49 -1.54 -16.06 -6.71
N ALA A 50 -1.36 -16.24 -8.02
CA ALA A 50 -1.41 -17.56 -8.65
C ALA A 50 -0.30 -18.48 -8.14
N VAL A 51 0.94 -17.98 -8.06
CA VAL A 51 2.07 -18.76 -7.54
C VAL A 51 1.81 -19.18 -6.09
N GLY A 52 1.35 -18.27 -5.22
CA GLY A 52 1.01 -18.58 -3.84
C GLY A 52 -0.11 -19.63 -3.72
N TYR A 53 -1.13 -19.55 -4.57
CA TYR A 53 -2.23 -20.51 -4.61
C TYR A 53 -1.75 -21.91 -5.00
N VAL A 54 -0.94 -22.02 -6.07
CA VAL A 54 -0.42 -23.31 -6.55
C VAL A 54 0.50 -23.96 -5.52
N VAL A 55 1.43 -23.20 -4.95
CA VAL A 55 2.33 -23.71 -3.90
C VAL A 55 1.53 -24.23 -2.71
N LYS A 56 0.51 -23.47 -2.27
CA LYS A 56 -0.34 -23.87 -1.15
C LYS A 56 -1.16 -25.11 -1.47
N LEU A 57 -1.70 -25.24 -2.69
CA LEU A 57 -2.43 -26.43 -3.11
C LEU A 57 -1.56 -27.70 -3.08
N ILE A 58 -0.29 -27.62 -3.48
CA ILE A 58 0.63 -28.78 -3.43
C ILE A 58 1.00 -29.13 -1.99
N HIS A 59 1.19 -28.12 -1.15
CA HIS A 59 1.62 -28.34 0.24
C HIS A 59 0.53 -28.96 1.12
N ILE A 60 -0.76 -28.73 0.86
CA ILE A 60 -1.87 -29.33 1.63
C ILE A 60 -1.82 -30.87 1.64
N PRO A 61 -1.83 -31.59 0.50
CA PRO A 61 -1.76 -33.04 0.49
C PRO A 61 -0.41 -33.56 0.98
N VAL A 62 0.69 -32.87 0.67
CA VAL A 62 2.03 -33.23 1.16
C VAL A 62 2.08 -33.20 2.69
N ASN A 63 1.55 -32.15 3.32
CA ASN A 63 1.47 -32.05 4.77
C ASN A 63 0.55 -33.14 5.34
N ASN A 64 -0.58 -33.43 4.69
CA ASN A 64 -1.49 -34.49 5.15
C ASN A 64 -0.86 -35.89 5.10
N ILE A 65 -0.04 -36.18 4.09
CA ILE A 65 0.70 -37.45 3.98
C ILE A 65 1.85 -37.53 4.99
N LEU A 66 2.59 -36.44 5.18
CA LEU A 66 3.73 -36.40 6.11
C LEU A 66 3.29 -36.40 7.58
N VAL A 67 2.21 -35.69 7.92
CA VAL A 67 1.75 -35.56 9.31
C VAL A 67 0.73 -36.65 9.70
N GLY A 68 -0.02 -37.19 8.73
CA GLY A 68 -0.98 -38.28 8.94
C GLY A 68 -0.40 -39.69 8.76
N GLY A 69 0.87 -39.79 8.36
CA GLY A 69 1.63 -41.04 8.27
C GLY A 69 2.36 -41.44 9.56
N ALA A 70 1.96 -40.86 10.70
CA ALA A 70 2.40 -41.21 12.05
C ALA A 70 1.27 -41.89 12.82
#